data_AF-A0A3D0D8A7-F1
#
_entry.id   AF-A0A3D0D8A7-F1
#
_cell.length_a   1.000
_cell.length_b   1.000
_cell.length_c   1.000
_cell.angle_alpha   90.00
_cell.angle_beta   90.00
_cell.angle_gamma   90.00
#
_symmetry.space_group_name_H-M   'P 1'
#
loop_
_entity.id
_entity.type
_entity.pdbx_description
1 polymer ?
#
loop_
_entity_poly.entity_id
_entity_poly.type
_entity_poly.pdbx_seq_one_letter_code
_entity_poly.pdbx_strand_id
1 'polypeptide(L)'
;LRAVAEHLLAAIRANGYKPTELARTARTANSAPSPFYLDETSGVRLALTFMAVKPLARHDRIEAINSGIQDMSDEEAYYWFSKCSVGPNATRAQKALRVLLSDE
;
A
#
# COMPACT_ATOMS: atom_id res chain seq x y z
N LEU A 1 4.42 2.18 10.89
CA LEU A 1 3.19 1.35 10.87
C LEU A 1 1.91 2.16 11.07
N ARG A 2 1.80 3.02 12.10
CA ARG A 2 0.57 3.82 12.33
C ARG A 2 0.16 4.69 11.13
N ALA A 3 1.12 5.31 10.45
CA ALA A 3 0.89 6.15 9.27
C ALA A 3 0.30 5.42 8.04
N VAL A 4 0.39 4.08 7.98
CA VAL A 4 -0.20 3.28 6.89
C VAL A 4 -1.50 2.60 7.33
N ALA A 5 -1.78 2.58 8.64
CA ALA A 5 -2.92 1.87 9.20
C ALA A 5 -4.26 2.43 8.67
N GLU A 6 -4.37 3.75 8.51
CA GLU A 6 -5.59 4.37 7.98
C GLU A 6 -5.88 3.95 6.54
N HIS A 7 -4.86 3.90 5.69
CA HIS A 7 -4.96 3.46 4.30
C HIS A 7 -5.35 1.99 4.20
N LEU A 8 -4.73 1.14 5.02
CA LEU A 8 -5.10 -0.28 5.10
C LEU A 8 -6.56 -0.44 5.58
N LEU A 9 -6.98 0.32 6.60
CA LEU A 9 -8.36 0.28 7.08
C LEU A 9 -9.36 0.80 6.05
N ALA A 10 -8.99 1.81 5.25
CA ALA A 10 -9.80 2.31 4.15
C ALA A 10 -9.99 1.23 3.07
N ALA A 11 -8.90 0.58 2.62
CA ALA A 11 -8.96 -0.50 1.63
C ALA A 11 -9.81 -1.69 2.10
N ILE A 12 -9.67 -2.09 3.37
CA ILE A 12 -10.45 -3.18 3.98
C ILE A 12 -11.94 -2.82 4.01
N ARG A 13 -12.30 -1.59 4.39
CA ARG A 13 -13.69 -1.12 4.40
C ARG A 13 -14.30 -1.05 3.01
N ALA A 14 -13.53 -0.55 2.03
CA ALA A 14 -13.97 -0.49 0.63
C ALA A 14 -14.32 -1.88 0.09
N ASN A 15 -13.67 -2.92 0.62
CA ASN A 15 -13.91 -4.32 0.27
C ASN A 15 -14.93 -5.03 1.17
N GLY A 16 -15.72 -4.28 1.95
CA GLY A 16 -16.84 -4.81 2.74
C GLY A 16 -16.45 -5.48 4.06
N TYR A 17 -15.17 -5.46 4.43
CA TYR A 17 -14.70 -6.05 5.68
C TYR A 17 -14.74 -5.04 6.84
N LYS A 18 -14.92 -5.54 8.07
CA LYS A 18 -14.84 -4.70 9.27
C LYS A 18 -13.39 -4.55 9.77
N PRO A 19 -12.96 -3.39 10.29
CA PRO A 19 -11.66 -3.23 10.93
C PRO A 19 -11.36 -4.25 12.04
N THR A 20 -12.39 -4.67 12.78
CA THR A 20 -12.28 -5.68 13.85
C THR A 20 -11.86 -7.06 13.34
N GLU A 21 -12.10 -7.34 12.06
CA GLU A 21 -11.73 -8.60 11.42
C GLU A 21 -10.23 -8.71 11.22
N LEU A 22 -9.56 -7.59 10.94
CA LEU A 22 -8.10 -7.55 10.81
C LEU A 22 -7.42 -8.00 12.10
N ALA A 23 -7.85 -7.45 13.24
CA ALA A 23 -7.32 -7.83 14.54
C ALA A 23 -7.60 -9.30 14.88
N ARG A 24 -8.73 -9.84 14.41
CA ARG A 24 -9.09 -11.26 14.57
C ARG A 24 -8.17 -12.16 13.75
N THR A 25 -8.00 -11.86 12.47
CA THR A 25 -7.14 -12.64 11.55
C THR A 25 -5.67 -12.57 11.96
N ALA A 26 -5.20 -11.42 12.45
CA ALA A 26 -3.84 -11.28 12.98
C ALA A 26 -3.58 -12.18 14.20
N ARG A 27 -4.58 -12.34 15.10
CA ARG A 27 -4.45 -13.24 16.27
C ARG A 27 -4.46 -14.71 15.90
N THR A 28 -5.17 -15.08 14.84
CA THR A 28 -5.22 -16.47 14.34
C THR A 28 -4.16 -16.75 13.27
N ALA A 29 -3.25 -15.82 12.98
CA ALA A 29 -2.26 -15.97 11.90
C ALA A 29 -1.34 -17.21 12.06
N ASN A 30 -1.20 -17.72 13.29
CA ASN A 30 -0.47 -18.95 13.59
C ASN A 30 -1.27 -20.23 13.25
N SER A 31 -2.51 -20.10 12.76
CA SER A 31 -3.40 -21.18 12.34
C SER A 31 -4.12 -20.75 11.06
N ALA A 32 -3.58 -21.15 9.90
CA ALA A 32 -4.14 -20.93 8.55
C ALA A 32 -5.06 -19.69 8.42
N PRO A 33 -4.51 -18.46 8.44
CA PRO A 33 -5.31 -17.25 8.38
C PRO A 33 -6.11 -17.20 7.07
N SER A 34 -7.41 -16.94 7.17
CA SER A 34 -8.23 -16.63 6.00
C SER A 34 -7.79 -15.27 5.42
N PRO A 35 -7.38 -15.21 4.14
CA PRO A 35 -6.93 -13.97 3.54
C PRO A 35 -8.10 -12.99 3.32
N PHE A 36 -7.79 -11.69 3.33
CA PHE A 36 -8.71 -10.67 2.82
C PHE A 36 -8.60 -10.64 1.30
N TYR A 37 -9.72 -10.79 0.60
CA TYR A 37 -9.78 -10.65 -0.85
C TYR A 37 -10.13 -9.19 -1.16
N LEU A 38 -9.16 -8.47 -1.71
CA LEU A 38 -9.35 -7.10 -2.16
C LEU A 38 -9.65 -7.09 -3.65
N ASP A 39 -10.45 -6.13 -4.10
CA ASP A 39 -10.52 -5.75 -5.49
C ASP A 39 -9.14 -5.32 -6.00
N GLU A 40 -8.96 -5.39 -7.31
CA GLU A 40 -7.66 -5.18 -7.94
C GLU A 40 -7.09 -3.78 -7.66
N THR A 41 -7.92 -2.74 -7.76
CA THR A 41 -7.48 -1.35 -7.57
C THR A 41 -7.04 -1.09 -6.12
N SER A 42 -7.79 -1.59 -5.15
CA SER A 42 -7.45 -1.55 -3.72
C SER A 42 -6.14 -2.31 -3.45
N GLY A 43 -5.99 -3.50 -4.04
CA GLY A 43 -4.78 -4.31 -3.91
C GLY A 43 -3.53 -3.62 -4.46
N VAL A 44 -3.65 -3.03 -5.67
CA VAL A 44 -2.55 -2.34 -6.35
C VAL A 44 -2.08 -1.11 -5.56
N ARG A 45 -3.01 -0.24 -5.13
CA ARG A 45 -2.66 0.97 -4.37
C ARG A 45 -2.06 0.63 -3.01
N LEU A 46 -2.59 -0.41 -2.34
CA LEU A 46 -2.05 -0.87 -1.06
C LEU A 46 -0.65 -1.47 -1.22
N ALA A 47 -0.42 -2.25 -2.28
CA ALA A 47 0.89 -2.81 -2.58
C ALA A 47 1.93 -1.72 -2.91
N LEU A 48 1.56 -0.73 -3.74
CA LEU A 48 2.39 0.45 -4.01
C LEU A 48 2.78 1.18 -2.73
N THR A 49 1.77 1.43 -1.87
CA THR A 49 1.98 2.07 -0.57
C THR A 49 3.02 1.32 0.24
N PHE A 50 2.86 0.01 0.43
CA PHE A 50 3.80 -0.79 1.21
C PHE A 50 5.21 -0.82 0.63
N MET A 51 5.34 -0.96 -0.70
CA MET A 51 6.65 -0.95 -1.37
C MET A 51 7.35 0.41 -1.21
N ALA A 52 6.60 1.51 -1.36
CA ALA A 52 7.15 2.86 -1.28
C ALA A 52 7.58 3.22 0.14
N VAL A 53 6.77 2.90 1.17
CA VAL A 53 6.96 3.38 2.54
C VAL A 53 7.81 2.46 3.43
N LYS A 54 8.06 1.20 3.02
CA LYS A 54 8.87 0.22 3.79
C LYS A 54 10.22 0.77 4.30
N PRO A 55 11.02 1.54 3.52
CA PRO A 55 12.30 2.05 4.00
C PRO A 55 12.20 3.36 4.82
N LEU A 56 11.01 3.94 4.98
CA LEU A 56 10.84 5.28 5.54
C LEU A 56 10.51 5.28 7.04
N ALA A 57 11.12 6.23 7.75
CA ALA A 57 10.81 6.52 9.15
C ALA A 57 10.01 7.81 9.35
N ARG A 58 10.13 8.75 8.40
CA ARG A 58 9.50 10.09 8.45
C ARG A 58 8.02 10.02 8.13
N HIS A 59 7.17 10.45 9.06
CA HIS A 59 5.72 10.37 8.93
C HIS A 59 5.16 11.29 7.84
N ASP A 60 5.67 12.51 7.73
CA ASP A 60 5.27 13.49 6.71
C ASP A 60 5.50 12.96 5.29
N ARG A 61 6.62 12.27 5.07
CA ARG A 61 6.92 11.60 3.79
C ARG A 61 5.95 10.46 3.50
N ILE A 62 5.63 9.66 4.52
CA ILE A 62 4.65 8.56 4.38
C ILE A 62 3.27 9.10 4.02
N GLU A 63 2.82 10.18 4.66
CA GLU A 63 1.55 10.83 4.36
C GLU A 63 1.49 11.38 2.93
N ALA A 64 2.55 12.08 2.49
CA ALA A 64 2.64 12.61 1.13
C ALA A 64 2.58 11.49 0.07
N ILE A 65 3.34 10.41 0.26
CA ILE A 65 3.32 9.23 -0.62
C ILE A 65 1.93 8.61 -0.66
N ASN A 66 1.30 8.44 0.49
CA ASN A 66 -0.02 7.82 0.56
C ASN A 66 -1.07 8.66 -0.18
N SER A 67 -1.12 9.97 0.08
CA SER A 67 -2.05 10.88 -0.63
C SER A 67 -1.81 10.82 -2.13
N GLY A 68 -0.55 10.95 -2.56
CA GLY A 68 -0.20 10.88 -3.96
C GLY A 68 -0.65 9.58 -4.64
N ILE A 69 -0.48 8.43 -3.97
CA ILE A 69 -0.97 7.14 -4.49
C ILE A 69 -2.50 7.07 -4.53
N GLN A 70 -3.24 7.70 -3.61
CA GLN A 70 -4.70 7.74 -3.68
C GLN A 70 -5.20 8.64 -4.81
N ASP A 71 -4.49 9.72 -5.10
CA ASP A 71 -4.86 10.69 -6.12
C ASP A 71 -4.56 10.24 -7.56
N MET A 72 -3.74 9.19 -7.74
CA MET A 72 -3.44 8.61 -9.06
C MET A 72 -4.70 8.14 -9.78
N SER A 73 -4.71 8.23 -11.10
CA SER A 73 -5.67 7.43 -11.90
C SER A 73 -5.37 5.94 -11.77
N ASP A 74 -6.31 5.08 -12.16
CA ASP A 74 -6.09 3.65 -12.11
C ASP A 74 -4.96 3.23 -13.06
N GLU A 75 -4.88 3.82 -14.26
CA GLU A 75 -3.80 3.57 -15.23
C GLU A 75 -2.43 3.95 -14.67
N GLU A 76 -2.35 5.08 -13.98
CA GLU A 76 -1.12 5.53 -13.34
C GLU A 76 -0.71 4.57 -12.21
N ALA A 77 -1.66 4.15 -11.36
CA ALA A 77 -1.41 3.18 -10.31
C ALA A 77 -0.94 1.83 -10.89
N TYR A 78 -1.56 1.33 -11.96
CA TYR A 78 -1.13 0.12 -12.64
C TYR A 78 0.26 0.26 -13.26
N TYR A 79 0.54 1.39 -13.91
CA TYR A 79 1.86 1.68 -14.48
C TYR A 79 2.94 1.62 -13.39
N TRP A 80 2.77 2.35 -12.30
CA TRP A 80 3.74 2.37 -11.21
C TRP A 80 3.88 1.01 -10.54
N PHE A 81 2.78 0.28 -10.36
CA PHE A 81 2.82 -1.06 -9.79
C PHE A 81 3.63 -2.01 -10.67
N SER A 82 3.43 -1.99 -11.99
CA SER A 82 4.22 -2.79 -12.93
C SER A 82 5.72 -2.49 -12.84
N LYS A 83 6.10 -1.22 -12.64
CA LYS A 83 7.50 -0.81 -12.50
C LYS A 83 8.10 -1.17 -11.14
N CYS A 84 7.31 -1.11 -10.07
CA CYS A 84 7.79 -1.29 -8.70
C CYS A 84 7.80 -2.73 -8.20
N SER A 85 7.03 -3.63 -8.83
CA SER A 85 6.79 -5.00 -8.35
C SER A 85 7.76 -6.05 -8.92
N VAL A 86 8.16 -5.93 -10.18
CA VAL A 86 8.91 -6.98 -10.88
C VAL A 86 10.09 -6.41 -11.68
N GLY A 87 11.16 -7.20 -11.76
CA GLY A 87 12.30 -6.96 -12.64
C GLY A 87 13.49 -6.27 -11.97
N PRO A 88 14.62 -6.14 -12.69
CA PRO A 88 15.90 -5.70 -12.13
C PRO A 88 15.90 -4.24 -11.65
N ASN A 89 14.92 -3.43 -12.11
CA ASN A 89 14.82 -2.01 -11.78
C ASN A 89 13.75 -1.69 -10.73
N ALA A 90 13.09 -2.70 -10.13
CA ALA A 90 11.98 -2.49 -9.20
C ALA A 90 12.32 -1.56 -8.03
N THR A 91 13.48 -1.76 -7.39
CA THR A 91 13.95 -0.92 -6.27
C THR A 91 14.25 0.52 -6.69
N ARG A 92 14.78 0.71 -7.91
CA ARG A 92 15.02 2.05 -8.50
C ARG A 92 13.70 2.74 -8.82
N ALA A 93 12.71 2.01 -9.32
CA ALA A 93 11.36 2.54 -9.57
C ALA A 93 10.67 2.94 -8.26
N GLN A 94 10.77 2.12 -7.21
CA GLN A 94 10.26 2.49 -5.88
C GLN A 94 10.91 3.77 -5.35
N LYS A 95 12.21 3.97 -5.59
CA LYS A 95 12.88 5.24 -5.27
C LYS A 95 12.35 6.39 -6.13
N ALA A 96 12.23 6.21 -7.44
CA ALA A 96 11.71 7.24 -8.33
C ALA A 96 10.29 7.68 -7.93
N LEU A 97 9.44 6.74 -7.52
CA LEU A 97 8.11 7.03 -6.99
C LEU A 97 8.15 7.86 -5.70
N ARG A 98 9.05 7.54 -4.77
CA ARG A 98 9.24 8.35 -3.55
C ARG A 98 9.73 9.77 -3.84
N VAL A 99 10.66 9.92 -4.78
CA VAL A 99 11.14 11.23 -5.23
C VAL A 99 9.98 12.02 -5.82
N LEU A 100 9.17 11.41 -6.70
CA LEU A 100 8.04 12.07 -7.33
C LEU A 100 6.99 12.55 -6.33
N LEU A 101 6.64 11.73 -5.34
CA LEU A 101 5.53 12.01 -4.43
C LEU A 101 5.93 12.77 -3.17
N SER A 102 7.22 12.79 -2.83
CA SER A 102 7.68 13.30 -1.54
C SER A 102 9.09 13.85 -1.53
N ASP A 103 9.73 14.11 -2.67
CA ASP A 103 11.11 14.63 -2.74
C ASP A 103 12.13 13.79 -1.93
N GLU A 104 12.00 12.46 -1.96
CA GLU A 104 12.77 11.47 -1.18
C GLU A 104 13.54 10.46 -2.05
#